data_AF-W2CTW3-F1
#
_entry.id   AF-W2CTW3-F1
#
_cell.length_a   1.000
_cell.length_b   1.000
_cell.length_c   1.000
_cell.angle_alpha   90.00
_cell.angle_beta   90.00
_cell.angle_gamma   90.00
#
_symmetry.space_group_name_H-M   'P 1'
#
loop_
_entity.id
_entity.type
_entity.pdbx_description
1 polymer ?
#
loop_
_entity_poly.entity_id
_entity_poly.type
_entity_poly.pdbx_seq_one_letter_code
_entity_poly.pdbx_strand_id
1 'polypeptide(L)' 'LEAALPTGVEVTFYDERFTSVMAHRAMIDGGLGRKRRQDKALVDEISAVLILQGYMEWMKSPGAGGHPYLL' A
#
# COMPACT_ATOMS: atom_id res chain seq x y z
N LEU A 1 -0.62 -5.45 16.29
CA LEU A 1 -1.51 -4.91 15.24
C LEU A 1 -2.96 -4.92 15.72
N GLU A 2 -3.53 -6.09 16.05
CA GLU A 2 -4.91 -6.18 16.56
C GLU A 2 -5.18 -5.32 17.82
N ALA A 3 -4.21 -5.22 18.74
CA ALA A 3 -4.34 -4.37 19.94
C ALA A 3 -4.42 -2.85 19.66
N ALA A 4 -4.05 -2.40 18.45
CA ALA A 4 -4.05 -0.98 18.07
C ALA A 4 -5.20 -0.61 17.11
N LEU A 5 -5.93 -1.61 16.60
CA LEU A 5 -7.06 -1.39 15.69
C LEU A 5 -8.37 -1.29 16.48
N PRO A 6 -9.33 -0.46 16.03
CA PRO A 6 -10.67 -0.45 16.61
C PRO A 6 -11.31 -1.84 16.51
N THR A 7 -12.16 -2.16 17.49
CA THR A 7 -12.92 -3.41 17.48
C THR A 7 -13.88 -3.44 16.29
N GLY A 8 -13.98 -4.60 15.63
CA GLY A 8 -14.89 -4.80 14.50
C GLY A 8 -14.36 -4.35 13.14
N VAL A 9 -13.08 -3.95 13.03
CA VAL A 9 -12.44 -3.68 11.74
C VAL A 9 -11.95 -4.99 11.12
N GLU A 10 -12.36 -5.26 9.88
CA GLU A 10 -11.86 -6.40 9.10
C GLU A 10 -10.39 -6.17 8.70
N VAL A 11 -9.56 -7.18 8.90
CA VAL A 11 -8.15 -7.16 8.51
C VAL A 11 -7.98 -8.06 7.30
N THR A 12 -7.62 -7.46 6.16
CA THR A 12 -7.28 -8.19 4.93
C THR A 12 -5.79 -8.10 4.64
N PHE A 13 -5.21 -9.18 4.15
CA PHE A 13 -3.81 -9.22 3.72
C PHE A 13 -3.71 -8.97 2.21
N TYR A 14 -2.73 -8.15 1.84
CA TYR A 14 -2.39 -7.85 0.45
C TYR A 14 -0.88 -7.99 0.26
N ASP A 15 -0.45 -8.45 -0.91
CA ASP A 15 0.97 -8.62 -1.22
C ASP A 15 1.62 -7.26 -1.55
N GLU A 16 2.56 -6.83 -0.71
CA GLU A 16 3.27 -5.54 -0.83
C GLU A 16 4.64 -5.63 -1.53
N ARG A 17 4.96 -6.74 -2.20
CA ARG A 17 6.27 -6.92 -2.82
C ARG A 17 6.66 -5.74 -3.70
N PHE A 18 7.94 -5.34 -3.58
CA PHE A 18 8.55 -4.22 -4.30
C PHE A 18 8.00 -2.83 -3.99
N THR A 19 7.10 -2.67 -3.01
CA THR A 19 6.48 -1.38 -2.67
C THR A 19 7.51 -0.30 -2.33
N SER A 20 8.54 -0.61 -1.55
CA SER A 20 9.60 0.35 -1.24
C SER A 20 10.37 0.84 -2.48
N VAL A 21 10.59 -0.04 -3.46
CA VAL A 21 11.21 0.30 -4.75
C VAL A 21 10.27 1.20 -5.57
N MET A 22 8.98 0.88 -5.60
CA MET A 22 7.96 1.70 -6.27
C MET A 22 7.83 3.08 -5.61
N ALA A 23 7.86 3.17 -4.28
CA ALA A 23 7.83 4.43 -3.54
C ALA A 23 9.03 5.30 -3.89
N HIS A 24 10.25 4.73 -3.87
CA HIS A 24 11.45 5.46 -4.31
C HIS A 24 11.35 5.92 -5.76
N ARG A 25 10.78 5.10 -6.66
CA ARG A 25 10.56 5.47 -8.06
C ARG A 25 9.58 6.62 -8.20
N ALA A 26 8.44 6.57 -7.52
CA ALA A 26 7.45 7.65 -7.49
C ALA A 26 8.05 8.97 -6.98
N MET A 27 8.91 8.91 -5.97
CA MET A 27 9.65 10.10 -5.51
C MET A 27 10.64 10.65 -6.54
N ILE A 28 11.30 9.76 -7.30
CA ILE A 28 12.19 10.18 -8.41
C ILE A 28 11.37 10.89 -9.48
N ASP A 29 10.28 10.26 -9.91
CA ASP A 29 9.41 10.77 -10.96
C ASP A 29 8.71 12.07 -10.53
N GLY A 30 8.44 12.23 -9.23
CA GLY A 30 7.95 13.48 -8.61
C GLY A 30 9.02 14.56 -8.40
N GLY A 31 10.27 14.34 -8.82
CA GLY A 31 11.33 15.35 -8.78
C GLY A 31 11.97 15.57 -7.39
N LEU A 32 11.77 14.68 -6.42
CA LEU A 32 12.37 14.84 -5.10
C LEU A 32 13.88 14.63 -5.16
N GLY A 33 14.66 15.53 -4.57
CA GLY A 33 16.11 15.39 -4.46
C GLY A 33 16.53 14.22 -3.57
N ARG A 34 17.76 13.71 -3.76
CA ARG A 34 18.30 12.50 -3.10
C ARG A 34 18.10 12.48 -1.58
N LYS A 35 18.35 13.60 -0.88
CA LYS A 35 18.21 13.70 0.58
C LYS A 35 16.78 13.46 1.05
N ARG A 36 15.79 14.00 0.32
CA ARG A 36 14.37 13.81 0.65
C ARG A 36 13.92 12.36 0.43
N ARG A 37 14.46 11.69 -0.60
CA ARG A 37 14.14 10.28 -0.89
C ARG A 37 14.80 9.28 0.05
N GLN A 38 15.68 9.72 0.95
CA GLN A 38 16.28 8.91 2.00
C GLN A 38 15.52 9.01 3.33
N ASP A 39 14.53 9.91 3.41
CA ASP A 39 13.68 10.04 4.58
C ASP A 39 12.76 8.82 4.67
N LYS A 40 13.04 7.94 5.64
CA LYS A 40 12.28 6.71 5.83
C LYS A 40 10.80 6.98 6.10
N ALA A 41 10.46 8.02 6.84
CA ALA A 41 9.07 8.32 7.15
C ALA A 41 8.30 8.65 5.86
N LEU A 42 8.92 9.40 4.95
CA LEU A 42 8.34 9.71 3.66
C LEU A 42 8.24 8.48 2.74
N VAL A 43 9.21 7.56 2.81
CA VAL A 43 9.16 6.29 2.07
C VAL A 43 8.03 5.40 2.59
N ASP A 44 7.89 5.29 3.91
CA ASP A 44 6.84 4.50 4.55
C ASP A 44 5.44 5.06 4.22
N GLU A 45 5.26 6.39 4.23
CA GLU A 45 4.00 7.06 3.89
C GLU A 45 3.57 6.76 2.45
N ILE A 46 4.47 6.96 1.48
CA ILE A 46 4.16 6.65 0.07
C ILE A 46 3.91 5.15 -0.12
N SER A 47 4.65 4.29 0.60
CA SER A 47 4.45 2.84 0.54
C SER A 47 3.05 2.45 1.02
N ALA A 48 2.57 3.04 2.12
CA ALA A 48 1.22 2.79 2.62
C ALA A 48 0.13 3.19 1.61
N VAL A 49 0.32 4.33 0.91
CA VAL A 49 -0.59 4.76 -0.16
C VAL A 49 -0.58 3.76 -1.33
N LEU A 50 0.59 3.30 -1.77
CA LEU A 50 0.72 2.35 -2.87
C LEU A 50 0.09 0.98 -2.54
N ILE A 51 0.24 0.49 -1.31
CA ILE A 51 -0.41 -0.74 -0.83
C ILE A 51 -1.93 -0.60 -0.92
N LEU A 52 -2.47 0.52 -0.41
CA LEU A 52 -3.91 0.77 -0.46
C LEU A 52 -4.41 0.88 -1.90
N GLN A 53 -3.69 1.59 -2.76
CA GLN A 53 -4.05 1.72 -4.18
C GLN A 53 -4.08 0.35 -4.87
N GLY A 54 -3.03 -0.46 -4.70
CA GLY A 54 -2.97 -1.81 -5.28
C GLY A 54 -4.12 -2.71 -4.80
N TYR A 55 -4.43 -2.67 -3.50
CA TYR A 55 -5.58 -3.39 -2.96
C TYR A 55 -6.91 -2.92 -3.56
N MET A 56 -7.13 -1.61 -3.68
CA MET A 56 -8.34 -1.05 -4.28
C MET A 56 -8.49 -1.38 -5.77
N GLU A 57 -7.38 -1.44 -6.52
CA GLU A 57 -7.36 -1.86 -7.93
C GLU A 57 -7.65 -3.35 -8.09
N TRP A 58 -7.09 -4.17 -7.20
CA TRP A 58 -7.40 -5.59 -7.12
C TRP A 58 -8.90 -5.82 -6.86
N MET A 59 -9.52 -5.08 -5.93
CA MET A 59 -10.97 -5.15 -5.68
C MET A 59 -11.84 -4.75 -6.88
N LYS A 60 -11.34 -3.92 -7.78
CA LYS A 60 -12.08 -3.46 -8.98
C LYS A 60 -11.97 -4.41 -10.17
N SER A 61 -11.06 -5.39 -10.13
CA SER A 61 -10.73 -6.22 -11.29
C SER A 61 -11.75 -7.36 -11.50
N PRO A 62 -12.40 -7.51 -12.69
CA PRO A 62 -13.52 -8.44 -12.92
C PRO A 62 -13.17 -9.95 -12.90
N GLY A 63 -11.94 -10.32 -12.58
CA GLY A 63 -11.43 -11.70 -12.58
C GLY A 63 -10.76 -12.12 -11.26
N ALA A 64 -10.61 -11.21 -10.31
CA ALA A 64 -10.42 -11.57 -8.91
C ALA A 64 -11.82 -11.79 -8.36
N GLY A 65 -12.20 -13.05 -8.09
CA GLY A 65 -13.55 -13.39 -7.64
C GLY A 65 -14.06 -12.39 -6.60
N GLY A 66 -15.27 -11.87 -6.82
CA GLY A 66 -15.91 -10.96 -5.87
C GLY A 66 -15.74 -11.48 -4.46
N HIS A 67 -15.03 -10.72 -3.63
CA HIS A 67 -14.92 -10.93 -2.19
C HIS A 67 -14.61 -12.39 -1.75
N PRO A 68 -13.34 -12.80 -1.61
CA PRO A 68 -13.00 -14.13 -1.07
C PRO A 68 -13.49 -14.37 0.38
N TYR A 69 -14.00 -13.33 1.06
CA TYR A 69 -14.53 -13.40 2.43
C TYR A 69 -16.05 -13.17 2.56
N LEU A 70 -16.80 -13.06 1.45
CA LEU A 70 -18.27 -13.13 1.50
C LEU A 70 -18.72 -14.49 0.95
N LEU A 71 -18.64 -15.49 1.82
CA LEU A 71 -19.60 -16.60 1.85
C LEU A 71 -20.73 -16.22 2.82
#